data_AF-A0A1U7M4N5-F1
#
_entry.id   AF-A0A1U7M4N5-F1
#
_cell.length_a   1.000
_cell.length_b   1.000
_cell.length_c   1.000
_cell.angle_alpha   90.00
_cell.angle_beta   90.00
_cell.angle_gamma   90.00
#
_symmetry.space_group_name_H-M   'P 1'
#
loop_
_entity.id
_entity.type
_entity.pdbx_description
1 polymer ?
#
loop_
_entity_poly.entity_id
_entity_poly.type
_entity_poly.pdbx_seq_one_letter_code
_entity_poly.pdbx_strand_id
1 'polypeptide(L)'
;MLSIEQINKLLGVEESFHASYKLMEVLGSEEDRNNLFEEFLKLETNLYYDWFLNYYQSEHSDRKGKGQDFTPDEVSEIASRILRQGRSNLDICAGVGGLTIKRYADNPNQDFYCEEFSDRAIPFLLFNLAIRNIKGIVRHGDSLTRRFKAIYKLEKGDKFSSIEILDEIEDIKVETIIMNPPYSLKWSPDKKYLEENRFKEFGILAPNSKADYAFLLTGLDQLTENGKMAIILPHGVLFRGGSEGIIREKLIKLNYIESIIGLPGKVFYNTDIPTVILVLKKNKENKDILFIDASEEFKNAPPKNVIEERHINKILKIYQNNKEIDKFSKLIKFDEIKENDFNLNIPRYIDKYVEEYVPPLADILKDLIKLDEEIEAKQLEFANTVGQLTSKSIEKDRELSNFAKYLKNRGTTKRKGQISFYD
;
A
#
# COMPACT_ATOMS: atom_id res chain seq x y z
N MET A 1 -1.10 1.16 -21.25
CA MET A 1 -2.38 0.78 -20.61
C MET A 1 -3.50 1.13 -21.55
N LEU A 2 -4.46 0.22 -21.72
CA LEU A 2 -5.65 0.43 -22.53
C LEU A 2 -6.59 1.43 -21.84
N SER A 3 -7.25 2.28 -22.62
CA SER A 3 -8.27 3.20 -22.11
C SER A 3 -9.59 2.47 -21.85
N ILE A 4 -10.45 3.07 -21.02
CA ILE A 4 -11.80 2.53 -20.73
C ILE A 4 -12.60 2.37 -22.02
N GLU A 5 -12.56 3.37 -22.90
CA GLU A 5 -13.25 3.35 -24.20
C GLU A 5 -12.73 2.22 -25.11
N GLN A 6 -11.42 1.97 -25.12
CA GLN A 6 -10.83 0.87 -25.91
C GLN A 6 -11.32 -0.48 -25.40
N ILE A 7 -11.32 -0.69 -24.09
CA ILE A 7 -11.79 -1.94 -23.46
C ILE A 7 -13.30 -2.12 -23.73
N ASN A 8 -14.11 -1.09 -23.53
CA ASN A 8 -15.55 -1.14 -23.79
C ASN A 8 -15.86 -1.50 -25.24
N LYS A 9 -15.14 -0.88 -26.18
CA LYS A 9 -15.28 -1.17 -27.60
C LYS A 9 -14.91 -2.61 -27.95
N LEU A 10 -13.81 -3.13 -27.41
CA LEU A 10 -13.37 -4.52 -27.63
C LEU A 10 -14.37 -5.52 -27.06
N LEU A 11 -14.95 -5.22 -25.89
CA LEU A 11 -15.96 -6.06 -25.26
C LEU A 11 -17.36 -5.88 -25.87
N GLY A 12 -17.57 -4.85 -26.70
CA GLY A 12 -18.88 -4.54 -27.26
C GLY A 12 -19.90 -4.10 -26.21
N VAL A 13 -19.46 -3.38 -25.18
CA VAL A 13 -20.33 -2.86 -24.10
C VAL A 13 -20.38 -1.33 -24.13
N GLU A 14 -21.56 -0.76 -23.87
CA GLU A 14 -21.73 0.69 -23.76
C GLU A 14 -21.29 1.21 -22.38
N GLU A 15 -21.66 0.46 -21.34
CA GLU A 15 -21.34 0.78 -19.95
C GLU A 15 -20.45 -0.29 -19.34
N SER A 16 -19.41 0.15 -18.65
CA SER A 16 -18.36 -0.72 -18.13
C SER A 16 -18.84 -1.72 -17.07
N PHE A 17 -19.95 -1.45 -16.37
CA PHE A 17 -20.49 -2.40 -15.42
C PHE A 17 -20.97 -3.72 -16.09
N HIS A 18 -21.32 -3.68 -17.39
CA HIS A 18 -21.68 -4.85 -18.18
C HIS A 18 -20.48 -5.71 -18.59
N ALA A 19 -19.25 -5.17 -18.54
CA ALA A 19 -18.06 -5.86 -19.01
C ALA A 19 -17.81 -7.19 -18.28
N SER A 20 -18.07 -7.25 -16.97
CA SER A 20 -17.90 -8.49 -16.19
C SER A 20 -18.77 -9.64 -16.73
N TYR A 21 -20.05 -9.38 -17.00
CA TYR A 21 -20.96 -10.38 -17.56
C TYR A 21 -20.57 -10.77 -18.98
N LYS A 22 -20.21 -9.78 -19.80
CA LYS A 22 -19.82 -10.03 -21.19
C LYS A 22 -18.53 -10.86 -21.29
N LEU A 23 -17.55 -10.55 -20.45
CA LEU A 23 -16.34 -11.34 -20.33
C LEU A 23 -16.64 -12.78 -19.91
N MET A 24 -17.51 -12.98 -18.92
CA MET A 24 -17.84 -14.34 -18.46
C MET A 24 -18.50 -15.18 -19.57
N GLU A 25 -19.38 -14.56 -20.37
CA GLU A 25 -19.99 -15.19 -21.54
C GLU A 25 -18.92 -15.60 -22.56
N VAL A 26 -18.06 -14.66 -22.96
CA VAL A 26 -17.02 -14.90 -23.98
C VAL A 26 -16.00 -15.95 -23.52
N LEU A 27 -15.61 -15.93 -22.24
CA LEU A 27 -14.63 -16.87 -21.69
C LEU A 27 -15.12 -18.33 -21.69
N GLY A 28 -16.44 -18.56 -21.77
CA GLY A 28 -17.04 -19.89 -21.84
C GLY A 28 -16.89 -20.58 -23.21
N SER A 29 -16.54 -19.84 -24.26
CA SER A 29 -16.31 -20.34 -25.62
C SER A 29 -14.84 -20.19 -25.97
N GLU A 30 -14.14 -21.29 -26.28
CA GLU A 30 -12.73 -21.24 -26.63
C GLU A 30 -12.47 -20.39 -27.88
N GLU A 31 -13.33 -20.50 -28.88
CA GLU A 31 -13.22 -19.71 -30.12
C GLU A 31 -13.39 -18.21 -29.84
N ASP A 32 -14.47 -17.82 -29.16
CA ASP A 32 -14.75 -16.41 -28.87
C ASP A 32 -13.70 -15.80 -27.94
N ARG A 33 -13.28 -16.55 -26.92
CA ARG A 33 -12.20 -16.18 -26.01
C ARG A 33 -10.91 -15.89 -26.77
N ASN A 34 -10.47 -16.84 -27.60
CA ASN A 34 -9.19 -16.72 -28.30
C ASN A 34 -9.26 -15.55 -29.30
N ASN A 35 -10.38 -15.39 -30.02
CA ASN A 35 -10.60 -14.24 -30.91
C ASN A 35 -10.51 -12.91 -30.15
N LEU A 36 -11.17 -12.81 -28.99
CA LEU A 36 -11.10 -11.61 -28.15
C LEU A 36 -9.66 -11.32 -27.69
N PHE A 37 -8.93 -12.33 -27.24
CA PHE A 37 -7.54 -12.18 -26.82
C PHE A 37 -6.65 -11.66 -27.95
N GLU A 38 -6.83 -12.13 -29.18
CA GLU A 38 -6.11 -11.62 -30.35
C GLU A 38 -6.43 -10.15 -30.63
N GLU A 39 -7.70 -9.73 -30.51
CA GLU A 39 -8.07 -8.32 -30.68
C GLU A 39 -7.44 -7.42 -29.62
N PHE A 40 -7.37 -7.88 -28.37
CA PHE A 40 -6.64 -7.16 -27.32
C PHE A 40 -5.13 -7.09 -27.61
N LEU A 41 -4.53 -8.19 -28.07
CA LEU A 41 -3.09 -8.27 -28.39
C LEU A 41 -2.67 -7.38 -29.57
N LYS A 42 -3.60 -7.00 -30.45
CA LYS A 42 -3.34 -5.99 -31.49
C LYS A 42 -3.12 -4.59 -30.91
N LEU A 43 -3.64 -4.29 -29.71
CA LEU A 43 -3.53 -2.99 -29.07
C LEU A 43 -2.43 -2.93 -28.01
N GLU A 44 -2.25 -4.01 -27.24
CA GLU A 44 -1.26 -4.09 -26.18
C GLU A 44 -0.64 -5.48 -26.13
N THR A 45 0.68 -5.57 -26.09
CA THR A 45 1.44 -6.83 -26.13
C THR A 45 2.24 -7.09 -24.87
N ASN A 46 2.41 -6.09 -24.01
CA ASN A 46 3.13 -6.26 -22.76
C ASN A 46 2.24 -6.94 -21.71
N LEU A 47 2.46 -8.24 -21.54
CA LEU A 47 1.73 -9.11 -20.62
C LEU A 47 2.20 -9.02 -19.16
N TYR A 48 3.17 -8.17 -18.81
CA TYR A 48 3.77 -8.13 -17.47
C TYR A 48 3.15 -7.13 -16.49
N TYR A 49 2.03 -6.50 -16.87
CA TYR A 49 1.25 -5.62 -16.01
C TYR A 49 -0.25 -5.86 -16.20
N ASP A 50 -1.07 -5.46 -15.23
CA ASP A 50 -2.53 -5.63 -15.29
C ASP A 50 -3.19 -4.62 -16.25
N TRP A 51 -3.86 -5.13 -17.27
CA TRP A 51 -4.52 -4.31 -18.29
C TRP A 51 -5.85 -3.73 -17.82
N PHE A 52 -6.49 -4.34 -16.82
CA PHE A 52 -7.78 -3.93 -16.30
C PHE A 52 -7.68 -3.12 -15.00
N LEU A 53 -6.47 -2.85 -14.50
CA LEU A 53 -6.27 -2.12 -13.25
C LEU A 53 -7.04 -0.80 -13.23
N ASN A 54 -6.76 0.09 -14.19
CA ASN A 54 -7.42 1.40 -14.27
C ASN A 54 -8.92 1.27 -14.58
N TYR A 55 -9.27 0.30 -15.43
CA TYR A 55 -10.65 0.04 -15.83
C TYR A 55 -11.52 -0.39 -14.66
N TYR A 56 -11.07 -1.39 -13.92
CA TYR A 56 -11.79 -1.90 -12.76
C TYR A 56 -11.74 -0.86 -11.62
N GLN A 57 -10.67 -0.08 -11.50
CA GLN A 57 -10.55 0.98 -10.49
C GLN A 57 -11.52 2.14 -10.74
N SER A 58 -11.68 2.62 -11.96
CA SER A 58 -12.65 3.69 -12.27
C SER A 58 -14.10 3.25 -12.02
N GLU A 59 -14.41 1.98 -12.30
CA GLU A 59 -15.75 1.42 -12.02
C GLU A 59 -16.05 1.30 -10.52
N HIS A 60 -15.02 1.05 -9.72
CA HIS A 60 -15.16 0.75 -8.29
C HIS A 60 -14.79 1.93 -7.37
N SER A 61 -14.17 2.99 -7.91
CA SER A 61 -13.82 4.22 -7.17
C SER A 61 -15.05 4.96 -6.61
N ASP A 62 -16.24 4.73 -7.18
CA ASP A 62 -17.49 5.30 -6.67
C ASP A 62 -18.04 4.60 -5.41
N ARG A 63 -17.37 3.56 -4.88
CA ARG A 63 -17.79 2.87 -3.66
C ARG A 63 -16.72 2.90 -2.57
N LYS A 64 -16.53 4.08 -1.96
CA LYS A 64 -15.76 4.32 -0.72
C LYS A 64 -16.07 3.38 0.47
N GLY A 65 -17.13 2.56 0.40
CA GLY A 65 -17.63 1.75 1.52
C GLY A 65 -17.16 0.29 1.59
N LYS A 66 -16.39 -0.24 0.61
CA LYS A 66 -16.06 -1.67 0.57
C LYS A 66 -14.67 -2.07 1.09
N GLY A 67 -13.81 -1.11 1.41
CA GLY A 67 -12.49 -1.37 2.01
C GLY A 67 -11.52 -2.19 1.14
N GLN A 68 -11.83 -2.35 -0.14
CA GLN A 68 -10.97 -2.99 -1.13
C GLN A 68 -10.28 -1.89 -1.92
N ASP A 69 -8.96 -1.80 -1.77
CA ASP A 69 -8.14 -0.90 -2.58
C ASP A 69 -7.23 -1.71 -3.49
N PHE A 70 -6.95 -1.16 -4.67
CA PHE A 70 -6.05 -1.78 -5.61
C PHE A 70 -4.63 -1.66 -5.09
N THR A 71 -3.85 -2.74 -5.24
CA THR A 71 -2.46 -2.72 -4.83
C THR A 71 -1.65 -1.88 -5.82
N PRO A 72 -1.04 -0.76 -5.40
CA PRO A 72 -0.18 0.03 -6.27
C PRO A 72 0.98 -0.83 -6.79
N ASP A 73 1.38 -0.58 -8.04
CA ASP A 73 2.34 -1.43 -8.74
C ASP A 73 3.68 -1.49 -8.00
N GLU A 74 4.05 -0.40 -7.34
CA GLU A 74 5.27 -0.26 -6.55
C GLU A 74 5.24 -1.12 -5.26
N VAL A 75 4.06 -1.28 -4.66
CA VAL A 75 3.86 -2.15 -3.49
C VAL A 75 3.87 -3.62 -3.91
N SER A 76 3.21 -3.94 -5.02
CA SER A 76 3.21 -5.27 -5.62
C SER A 76 4.63 -5.71 -5.98
N GLU A 77 5.45 -4.81 -6.51
CA GLU A 77 6.85 -5.04 -6.86
C GLU A 77 7.69 -5.42 -5.62
N ILE A 78 7.57 -4.65 -4.53
CA ILE A 78 8.27 -4.94 -3.27
C ILE A 78 7.86 -6.32 -2.74
N ALA A 79 6.55 -6.59 -2.64
CA ALA A 79 6.03 -7.86 -2.13
C ALA A 79 6.46 -9.06 -3.01
N SER A 80 6.39 -8.91 -4.34
CA SER A 80 6.82 -9.96 -5.27
C SER A 80 8.31 -10.27 -5.14
N ARG A 81 9.17 -9.24 -5.12
CA ARG A 81 10.64 -9.42 -5.02
C ARG A 81 11.11 -9.89 -3.65
N ILE A 82 10.32 -9.72 -2.59
CA ILE A 82 10.55 -10.33 -1.28
C ILE A 82 10.33 -11.84 -1.33
N LEU A 83 9.29 -12.29 -2.03
CA LEU A 83 8.94 -13.71 -2.16
C LEU A 83 9.96 -14.44 -3.03
N ARG A 84 10.30 -13.87 -4.20
CA ARG A 84 11.44 -14.15 -5.10
C ARG A 84 11.60 -15.58 -5.65
N GLN A 85 11.44 -16.61 -4.84
CA GLN A 85 11.59 -18.01 -5.21
C GLN A 85 10.37 -18.80 -4.75
N GLY A 86 9.99 -19.79 -5.53
CA GLY A 86 8.88 -20.68 -5.25
C GLY A 86 8.46 -21.43 -6.51
N ARG A 87 7.90 -22.62 -6.37
CA ARG A 87 7.25 -23.36 -7.46
C ARG A 87 5.75 -23.11 -7.55
N SER A 88 5.16 -22.60 -6.48
CA SER A 88 3.72 -22.32 -6.42
C SER A 88 3.46 -21.03 -5.67
N ASN A 89 2.48 -20.26 -6.14
CA ASN A 89 2.07 -19.00 -5.54
C ASN A 89 0.54 -18.97 -5.35
N LEU A 90 0.09 -18.67 -4.14
CA LEU A 90 -1.31 -18.39 -3.85
C LEU A 90 -1.54 -16.89 -3.64
N ASP A 91 -2.59 -16.37 -4.28
CA ASP A 91 -3.13 -15.02 -4.11
C ASP A 91 -4.54 -15.09 -3.51
N ILE A 92 -4.66 -14.77 -2.21
CA ILE A 92 -5.96 -14.72 -1.52
C ILE A 92 -6.48 -13.29 -1.61
N CYS A 93 -7.75 -13.14 -2.01
CA CYS A 93 -8.34 -11.86 -2.40
C CYS A 93 -7.67 -11.29 -3.65
N ALA A 94 -7.50 -12.14 -4.66
CA ALA A 94 -6.75 -11.83 -5.88
C ALA A 94 -7.32 -10.65 -6.68
N GLY A 95 -8.60 -10.30 -6.49
CA GLY A 95 -9.27 -9.28 -7.25
C GLY A 95 -9.25 -9.64 -8.73
N VAL A 96 -8.73 -8.73 -9.56
CA VAL A 96 -8.53 -8.96 -11.00
C VAL A 96 -7.15 -9.55 -11.34
N GLY A 97 -6.35 -9.89 -10.33
CA GLY A 97 -5.08 -10.61 -10.48
C GLY A 97 -3.83 -9.75 -10.52
N GLY A 98 -3.87 -8.47 -10.15
CA GLY A 98 -2.71 -7.57 -10.23
C GLY A 98 -1.46 -8.09 -9.51
N LEU A 99 -1.62 -8.60 -8.28
CA LEU A 99 -0.52 -9.22 -7.52
C LEU A 99 -0.03 -10.52 -8.17
N THR A 100 -0.96 -11.36 -8.62
CA THR A 100 -0.66 -12.58 -9.37
C THR A 100 0.13 -12.31 -10.66
N ILE A 101 -0.25 -11.31 -11.45
CA ILE A 101 0.47 -10.90 -12.67
C ILE A 101 1.87 -10.40 -12.32
N LYS A 102 2.02 -9.67 -11.22
CA LYS A 102 3.33 -9.22 -10.73
C LYS A 102 4.23 -10.40 -10.31
N ARG A 103 3.66 -11.42 -9.68
CA ARG A 103 4.37 -12.68 -9.38
C ARG A 103 4.74 -13.44 -10.65
N TYR A 104 3.84 -13.51 -11.62
CA TYR A 104 4.09 -14.11 -12.93
C TYR A 104 5.23 -13.41 -13.69
N ALA A 105 5.28 -12.07 -13.65
CA ALA A 105 6.34 -11.30 -14.27
C ALA A 105 7.72 -11.57 -13.67
N ASP A 106 7.79 -11.81 -12.35
CA ASP A 106 9.03 -12.19 -11.64
C ASP A 106 9.41 -13.66 -11.89
N ASN A 107 8.43 -14.57 -11.90
CA ASN A 107 8.65 -15.99 -12.14
C ASN A 107 7.46 -16.65 -12.88
N PRO A 108 7.53 -16.80 -14.22
CA PRO A 108 6.45 -17.36 -15.03
C PRO A 108 6.33 -18.89 -14.96
N ASN A 109 7.28 -19.57 -14.32
CA ASN A 109 7.35 -21.03 -14.24
C ASN A 109 6.69 -21.60 -12.96
N GLN A 110 5.88 -20.80 -12.27
CA GLN A 110 5.16 -21.21 -11.06
C GLN A 110 3.76 -21.70 -11.39
N ASP A 111 3.24 -22.60 -10.55
CA ASP A 111 1.81 -22.90 -10.50
C ASP A 111 1.10 -21.79 -9.71
N PHE A 112 0.06 -21.19 -10.31
CA PHE A 112 -0.69 -20.10 -9.68
C PHE A 112 -2.00 -20.57 -9.10
N TYR A 113 -2.31 -20.09 -7.90
CA TYR A 113 -3.57 -20.33 -7.22
C TYR A 113 -4.17 -18.99 -6.83
N CYS A 114 -5.46 -18.81 -7.03
CA CYS A 114 -6.15 -17.59 -6.66
C CYS A 114 -7.44 -17.93 -5.92
N GLU A 115 -7.79 -17.13 -4.92
CA GLU A 115 -9.11 -17.14 -4.30
C GLU A 115 -9.71 -15.74 -4.39
N GLU A 116 -10.91 -15.63 -4.96
CA GLU A 116 -11.60 -14.36 -5.12
C GLU A 116 -13.11 -14.50 -4.86
N PHE A 117 -13.66 -13.53 -4.14
CA PHE A 117 -15.04 -13.52 -3.68
C PHE A 117 -16.01 -12.87 -4.68
N SER A 118 -15.57 -11.80 -5.36
CA SER A 118 -16.41 -10.95 -6.18
C SER A 118 -16.73 -11.57 -7.53
N ASP A 119 -18.03 -11.79 -7.77
CA ASP A 119 -18.61 -12.16 -9.06
C ASP A 119 -18.15 -11.26 -10.20
N ARG A 120 -17.93 -9.97 -9.89
CA ARG A 120 -17.49 -8.98 -10.88
C ARG A 120 -16.01 -9.08 -11.22
N ALA A 121 -15.17 -9.56 -10.29
CA ALA A 121 -13.72 -9.60 -10.47
C ALA A 121 -13.27 -10.88 -11.20
N ILE A 122 -13.97 -12.00 -10.96
CA ILE A 122 -13.63 -13.32 -11.51
C ILE A 122 -13.46 -13.32 -13.03
N PRO A 123 -14.35 -12.72 -13.85
CA PRO A 123 -14.16 -12.72 -15.30
C PRO A 123 -12.87 -12.00 -15.73
N PHE A 124 -12.51 -10.89 -15.07
CA PHE A 124 -11.26 -10.19 -15.36
C PHE A 124 -10.04 -10.97 -14.88
N LEU A 125 -10.11 -11.62 -13.72
CA LEU A 125 -9.06 -12.50 -13.23
C LEU A 125 -8.80 -13.65 -14.20
N LEU A 126 -9.85 -14.37 -14.60
CA LEU A 126 -9.75 -15.46 -15.57
C LEU A 126 -9.20 -15.00 -16.91
N PHE A 127 -9.68 -13.88 -17.44
CA PHE A 127 -9.12 -13.26 -18.64
C PHE A 127 -7.62 -13.00 -18.47
N ASN A 128 -7.24 -12.32 -17.38
CA ASN A 128 -5.86 -11.91 -17.14
C ASN A 128 -4.92 -13.11 -17.04
N LEU A 129 -5.35 -14.22 -16.44
CA LEU A 129 -4.54 -15.43 -16.38
C LEU A 129 -4.48 -16.15 -17.74
N ALA A 130 -5.62 -16.31 -18.41
CA ALA A 130 -5.71 -17.09 -19.64
C ALA A 130 -4.96 -16.45 -20.82
N ILE A 131 -5.06 -15.13 -21.01
CA ILE A 131 -4.34 -14.42 -22.08
C ILE A 131 -2.82 -14.48 -21.91
N ARG A 132 -2.35 -14.69 -20.68
CA ARG A 132 -0.92 -14.81 -20.32
C ARG A 132 -0.41 -16.25 -20.39
N ASN A 133 -1.26 -17.19 -20.82
CA ASN A 133 -0.96 -18.62 -20.82
C ASN A 133 -0.51 -19.12 -19.43
N ILE A 134 -1.11 -18.58 -18.36
CA ILE A 134 -0.81 -18.98 -16.99
C ILE A 134 -1.54 -20.29 -16.66
N LYS A 135 -0.79 -21.27 -16.14
CA LYS A 135 -1.35 -22.47 -15.52
C LYS A 135 -1.76 -22.13 -14.08
N GLY A 136 -2.96 -22.51 -13.69
CA GLY A 136 -3.40 -22.26 -12.33
C GLY A 136 -4.80 -22.71 -11.98
N ILE A 137 -5.20 -22.44 -10.74
CA ILE A 137 -6.55 -22.69 -10.25
C ILE A 137 -7.12 -21.44 -9.60
N VAL A 138 -8.33 -21.05 -9.99
CA VAL A 138 -9.08 -19.94 -9.40
C VAL A 138 -10.29 -20.51 -8.66
N ARG A 139 -10.32 -20.33 -7.33
CA ARG A 139 -11.49 -20.63 -6.52
C ARG A 139 -12.35 -19.38 -6.37
N HIS A 140 -13.61 -19.48 -6.78
CA HIS A 140 -14.58 -18.40 -6.66
C HIS A 140 -15.41 -18.59 -5.39
N GLY A 141 -15.23 -17.73 -4.39
CA GLY A 141 -15.99 -17.75 -3.15
C GLY A 141 -15.28 -17.12 -1.96
N ASP A 142 -15.72 -17.50 -0.77
CA ASP A 142 -15.28 -16.89 0.48
C ASP A 142 -14.15 -17.70 1.13
N SER A 143 -12.94 -17.15 1.05
CA SER A 143 -11.73 -17.71 1.65
C SER A 143 -11.80 -17.84 3.17
N LEU A 144 -12.58 -17.02 3.86
CA LEU A 144 -12.74 -17.11 5.32
C LEU A 144 -13.73 -18.19 5.72
N THR A 145 -14.81 -18.41 4.98
CA THR A 145 -15.74 -19.53 5.27
C THR A 145 -15.37 -20.84 4.58
N ARG A 146 -14.35 -20.82 3.70
CA ARG A 146 -13.94 -21.91 2.80
C ARG A 146 -15.08 -22.40 1.91
N ARG A 147 -16.06 -21.54 1.61
CA ARG A 147 -17.19 -21.87 0.74
C ARG A 147 -16.94 -21.31 -0.65
N PHE A 148 -16.69 -22.22 -1.59
CA PHE A 148 -16.46 -21.89 -2.99
C PHE A 148 -17.65 -22.37 -3.83
N LYS A 149 -18.09 -21.53 -4.75
CA LYS A 149 -19.23 -21.82 -5.65
C LYS A 149 -18.80 -22.31 -7.03
N ALA A 150 -17.55 -22.06 -7.40
CA ALA A 150 -16.96 -22.57 -8.63
C ALA A 150 -15.44 -22.67 -8.47
N ILE A 151 -14.84 -23.60 -9.20
CA ILE A 151 -13.40 -23.77 -9.30
C ILE A 151 -13.06 -23.79 -10.78
N TYR A 152 -12.17 -22.91 -11.21
CA TYR A 152 -11.70 -22.83 -12.59
C TYR A 152 -10.26 -23.30 -12.65
N LYS A 153 -10.00 -24.31 -13.46
CA LYS A 153 -8.67 -24.81 -13.79
C LYS A 153 -8.21 -24.20 -15.10
N LEU A 154 -7.02 -23.63 -15.10
CA LEU A 154 -6.35 -23.11 -16.28
C LEU A 154 -5.15 -24.00 -16.60
N GLU A 155 -5.09 -24.51 -17.82
CA GLU A 155 -3.97 -25.30 -18.33
C GLU A 155 -3.35 -24.62 -19.54
N LYS A 156 -2.01 -24.70 -19.64
CA LYS A 156 -1.27 -24.10 -20.75
C LYS A 156 -1.71 -24.70 -22.08
N GLY A 157 -2.07 -23.83 -23.02
CA GLY A 157 -2.26 -24.18 -24.43
C GLY A 157 -1.09 -23.70 -25.28
N ASP A 158 -1.27 -23.75 -26.61
CA ASP A 158 -0.26 -23.29 -27.57
C ASP A 158 0.05 -21.80 -27.42
N LYS A 159 -0.99 -20.98 -27.18
CA LYS A 159 -0.86 -19.52 -27.02
C LYS A 159 -1.56 -18.98 -25.78
N PHE A 160 -2.72 -19.51 -25.43
CA PHE A 160 -3.54 -19.07 -24.31
C PHE A 160 -3.89 -20.25 -23.42
N SER A 161 -4.17 -20.01 -22.14
CA SER A 161 -4.66 -21.09 -21.29
C SER A 161 -6.08 -21.47 -21.65
N SER A 162 -6.36 -22.77 -21.61
CA SER A 162 -7.73 -23.26 -21.54
C SER A 162 -8.34 -22.92 -20.16
N ILE A 163 -9.67 -22.96 -20.07
CA ILE A 163 -10.41 -22.75 -18.81
C ILE A 163 -11.42 -23.89 -18.69
N GLU A 164 -11.30 -24.70 -17.65
CA GLU A 164 -12.19 -25.81 -17.33
C GLU A 164 -12.81 -25.57 -15.95
N ILE A 165 -14.08 -25.90 -15.77
CA ILE A 165 -14.74 -25.86 -14.46
C ILE A 165 -14.58 -27.23 -13.80
N LEU A 166 -14.11 -27.24 -12.56
CA LEU A 166 -13.99 -28.45 -11.75
C LEU A 166 -15.06 -28.48 -10.66
N ASP A 167 -15.47 -29.69 -10.29
CA ASP A 167 -16.36 -29.93 -9.15
C ASP A 167 -15.63 -29.76 -7.81
N GLU A 168 -14.41 -30.30 -7.71
CA GLU A 168 -13.60 -30.27 -6.50
C GLU A 168 -12.10 -30.25 -6.82
N ILE A 169 -11.30 -29.82 -5.83
CA ILE A 169 -9.84 -29.95 -5.86
C ILE A 169 -9.34 -30.30 -4.46
N GLU A 170 -8.20 -30.99 -4.41
CA GLU A 170 -7.52 -31.30 -3.15
C GLU A 170 -7.06 -30.04 -2.42
N ASP A 171 -6.78 -30.18 -1.12
CA ASP A 171 -6.16 -29.13 -0.34
C ASP A 171 -4.74 -28.84 -0.84
N ILE A 172 -4.46 -27.55 -1.03
CA ILE A 172 -3.23 -27.10 -1.67
C ILE A 172 -2.39 -26.39 -0.61
N LYS A 173 -1.14 -26.84 -0.45
CA LYS A 173 -0.08 -26.09 0.23
C LYS A 173 0.84 -25.49 -0.82
N VAL A 174 1.22 -24.24 -0.64
CA VAL A 174 2.06 -23.50 -1.60
C VAL A 174 3.37 -23.01 -0.99
N GLU A 175 4.38 -22.79 -1.84
CA GLU A 175 5.69 -22.28 -1.42
C GLU A 175 5.67 -20.77 -1.18
N THR A 176 4.89 -20.01 -1.96
CA THR A 176 4.71 -18.57 -1.73
C THR A 176 3.25 -18.14 -1.63
N ILE A 177 2.99 -17.13 -0.81
CA ILE A 177 1.68 -16.49 -0.71
C ILE A 177 1.86 -14.99 -0.80
N ILE A 178 1.12 -14.35 -1.69
CA ILE A 178 1.04 -12.89 -1.80
C ILE A 178 -0.41 -12.50 -1.56
N MET A 179 -0.68 -11.43 -0.80
CA MET A 179 -2.07 -11.00 -0.63
C MET A 179 -2.19 -9.56 -0.17
N ASN A 180 -3.28 -8.92 -0.59
CA ASN A 180 -3.73 -7.62 -0.10
C ASN A 180 -5.23 -7.73 0.25
N PRO A 181 -5.57 -8.33 1.41
CA PRO A 181 -6.96 -8.53 1.79
C PRO A 181 -7.68 -7.19 2.04
N PRO A 182 -9.02 -7.15 1.96
CA PRO A 182 -9.78 -5.95 2.29
C PRO A 182 -9.54 -5.51 3.75
N TYR A 183 -9.16 -4.25 3.94
CA TYR A 183 -8.69 -3.77 5.24
C TYR A 183 -9.81 -3.70 6.26
N SER A 184 -9.58 -4.32 7.42
CA SER A 184 -10.52 -4.28 8.54
C SER A 184 -11.94 -4.71 8.14
N LEU A 185 -12.06 -5.67 7.22
CA LEU A 185 -13.33 -6.21 6.78
C LEU A 185 -14.10 -6.77 7.98
N LYS A 186 -15.39 -6.45 8.08
CA LYS A 186 -16.28 -7.12 9.02
C LYS A 186 -16.50 -8.56 8.57
N TRP A 187 -16.40 -9.50 9.48
CA TRP A 187 -16.61 -10.92 9.21
C TRP A 187 -17.38 -11.57 10.36
N SER A 188 -17.82 -12.80 10.14
CA SER A 188 -18.62 -13.56 11.11
C SER A 188 -17.79 -14.70 11.70
N PRO A 189 -17.01 -14.47 12.78
CA PRO A 189 -16.29 -15.52 13.47
C PRO A 189 -17.29 -16.52 14.06
N ASP A 190 -17.11 -17.80 13.75
CA ASP A 190 -17.88 -18.91 14.31
C ASP A 190 -16.96 -19.76 15.18
N LYS A 191 -17.39 -20.12 16.40
CA LYS A 191 -16.57 -20.92 17.33
C LYS A 191 -16.10 -22.24 16.72
N LYS A 192 -16.85 -22.83 15.79
CA LYS A 192 -16.43 -24.06 15.08
C LYS A 192 -15.10 -23.90 14.34
N TYR A 193 -14.75 -22.68 13.94
CA TYR A 193 -13.50 -22.39 13.27
C TYR A 193 -12.28 -22.69 14.16
N LEU A 194 -12.43 -22.70 15.49
CA LEU A 194 -11.35 -23.09 16.40
C LEU A 194 -10.95 -24.57 16.28
N GLU A 195 -11.77 -25.41 15.65
CA GLU A 195 -11.43 -26.80 15.35
C GLU A 195 -10.61 -26.94 14.04
N GLU A 196 -10.57 -25.90 13.21
CA GLU A 196 -9.86 -25.88 11.94
C GLU A 196 -8.37 -25.59 12.14
N ASN A 197 -7.50 -26.25 11.36
CA ASN A 197 -6.03 -26.12 11.47
C ASN A 197 -5.56 -24.67 11.50
N ARG A 198 -6.14 -23.80 10.65
CA ARG A 198 -5.80 -22.37 10.55
C ARG A 198 -6.03 -21.55 11.81
N PHE A 199 -6.90 -21.97 12.73
CA PHE A 199 -7.18 -21.20 13.96
C PHE A 199 -6.91 -21.97 15.25
N LYS A 200 -6.87 -23.30 15.19
CA LYS A 200 -6.74 -24.19 16.34
C LYS A 200 -5.49 -23.90 17.18
N GLU A 201 -4.33 -23.74 16.55
CA GLU A 201 -3.06 -23.42 17.23
C GLU A 201 -3.14 -22.06 17.97
N PHE A 202 -3.92 -21.12 17.42
CA PHE A 202 -4.10 -19.78 17.98
C PHE A 202 -5.14 -19.76 19.10
N GLY A 203 -6.11 -20.68 19.10
CA GLY A 203 -7.09 -20.86 20.18
C GLY A 203 -8.03 -19.66 20.37
N ILE A 204 -8.00 -18.68 19.46
CA ILE A 204 -8.85 -17.50 19.46
C ILE A 204 -9.02 -16.99 18.02
N LEU A 205 -10.17 -16.37 17.75
CA LEU A 205 -10.49 -15.79 16.45
C LEU A 205 -10.27 -14.28 16.45
N ALA A 206 -9.93 -13.73 15.27
CA ALA A 206 -9.91 -12.29 15.07
C ALA A 206 -11.30 -11.68 15.38
N PRO A 207 -11.38 -10.41 15.81
CA PRO A 207 -12.66 -9.81 16.19
C PRO A 207 -13.57 -9.64 14.98
N ASN A 208 -14.89 -9.72 15.17
CA ASN A 208 -15.88 -9.63 14.08
C ASN A 208 -15.76 -8.35 13.22
N SER A 209 -15.18 -7.29 13.77
CA SER A 209 -15.00 -6.00 13.11
C SER A 209 -13.70 -5.91 12.31
N LYS A 210 -12.80 -6.91 12.41
CA LYS A 210 -11.48 -6.94 11.78
C LYS A 210 -11.10 -8.35 11.34
N ALA A 211 -11.23 -8.64 10.06
CA ALA A 211 -10.81 -9.91 9.47
C ALA A 211 -9.30 -9.99 9.15
N ASP A 212 -8.51 -8.94 9.45
CA ASP A 212 -7.10 -8.83 9.06
C ASP A 212 -6.29 -10.09 9.46
N TYR A 213 -6.37 -10.51 10.73
CA TYR A 213 -5.73 -11.73 11.20
C TYR A 213 -6.42 -13.02 10.70
N ALA A 214 -7.71 -12.99 10.38
CA ALA A 214 -8.39 -14.17 9.82
C ALA A 214 -7.85 -14.53 8.43
N PHE A 215 -7.59 -13.52 7.59
CA PHE A 215 -6.91 -13.71 6.30
C PHE A 215 -5.46 -14.14 6.47
N LEU A 216 -4.70 -13.48 7.36
CA LEU A 216 -3.32 -13.84 7.65
C LEU A 216 -3.20 -15.31 8.04
N LEU A 217 -4.03 -15.77 8.97
CA LEU A 217 -4.01 -17.15 9.46
C LEU A 217 -4.49 -18.16 8.40
N THR A 218 -5.46 -17.78 7.55
CA THR A 218 -5.89 -18.62 6.43
C THR A 218 -4.75 -18.83 5.42
N GLY A 219 -4.03 -17.76 5.06
CA GLY A 219 -2.84 -17.87 4.22
C GLY A 219 -1.75 -18.71 4.88
N LEU A 220 -1.43 -18.42 6.15
CA LEU A 220 -0.40 -19.14 6.88
C LEU A 220 -0.67 -20.65 6.96
N ASP A 221 -1.93 -21.07 7.12
CA ASP A 221 -2.28 -22.49 7.05
C ASP A 221 -1.88 -23.08 5.69
N GLN A 222 -2.24 -22.44 4.58
CA GLN A 222 -1.93 -22.90 3.21
C GLN A 222 -0.44 -22.80 2.83
N LEU A 223 0.42 -22.25 3.70
CA LEU A 223 1.85 -22.16 3.47
C LEU A 223 2.55 -23.49 3.79
N THR A 224 3.44 -23.93 2.90
CA THR A 224 4.34 -25.06 3.21
C THR A 224 5.31 -24.71 4.34
N GLU A 225 5.91 -25.73 4.95
CA GLU A 225 6.86 -25.61 6.06
C GLU A 225 8.04 -24.68 5.78
N ASN A 226 8.55 -24.68 4.54
CA ASN A 226 9.66 -23.79 4.11
C ASN A 226 9.18 -22.59 3.30
N GLY A 227 7.86 -22.40 3.20
CA GLY A 227 7.27 -21.35 2.40
C GLY A 227 7.43 -19.96 3.00
N LYS A 228 7.18 -18.94 2.17
CA LYS A 228 7.19 -17.53 2.57
C LYS A 228 5.90 -16.84 2.13
N MET A 229 5.35 -16.00 3.01
CA MET A 229 4.16 -15.22 2.75
C MET A 229 4.45 -13.74 2.88
N ALA A 230 3.93 -12.92 1.97
CA ALA A 230 3.93 -11.47 2.04
C ALA A 230 2.48 -10.97 2.02
N ILE A 231 2.05 -10.33 3.10
CA ILE A 231 0.68 -9.84 3.28
C ILE A 231 0.70 -8.34 3.57
N ILE A 232 -0.12 -7.60 2.83
CA ILE A 232 -0.25 -6.14 2.97
C ILE A 232 -1.42 -5.83 3.90
N LEU A 233 -1.19 -5.07 4.98
CA LEU A 233 -2.17 -4.79 6.02
C LEU A 233 -2.09 -3.34 6.53
N PRO A 234 -3.15 -2.82 7.18
CA PRO A 234 -3.06 -1.57 7.93
C PRO A 234 -2.20 -1.75 9.19
N HIS A 235 -1.55 -0.68 9.66
CA HIS A 235 -0.67 -0.72 10.85
C HIS A 235 -1.32 -1.23 12.12
N GLY A 236 -2.65 -1.15 12.25
CA GLY A 236 -3.33 -1.58 13.48
C GLY A 236 -3.08 -3.04 13.87
N VAL A 237 -2.78 -3.93 12.92
CA VAL A 237 -2.41 -5.33 13.25
C VAL A 237 -1.18 -5.41 14.14
N LEU A 238 -0.29 -4.42 14.07
CA LEU A 238 0.95 -4.37 14.84
C LEU A 238 0.73 -4.10 16.32
N PHE A 239 -0.36 -3.42 16.71
CA PHE A 239 -0.49 -2.88 18.06
C PHE A 239 -1.88 -3.00 18.70
N ARG A 240 -2.93 -3.34 17.95
CA ARG A 240 -4.26 -3.55 18.53
C ARG A 240 -4.22 -4.68 19.57
N GLY A 241 -4.93 -4.47 20.68
CA GLY A 241 -5.04 -5.42 21.80
C GLY A 241 -6.14 -6.47 21.58
N GLY A 242 -6.65 -7.04 22.68
CA GLY A 242 -7.72 -8.03 22.63
C GLY A 242 -7.29 -9.32 21.91
N SER A 243 -8.18 -9.91 21.11
CA SER A 243 -7.87 -11.16 20.40
C SER A 243 -6.74 -11.01 19.38
N GLU A 244 -6.61 -9.84 18.74
CA GLU A 244 -5.50 -9.56 17.82
C GLU A 244 -4.14 -9.54 18.53
N GLY A 245 -4.08 -9.00 19.75
CA GLY A 245 -2.88 -9.04 20.58
C GLY A 245 -2.45 -10.46 20.92
N ILE A 246 -3.41 -11.32 21.27
CA ILE A 246 -3.16 -12.74 21.59
C ILE A 246 -2.68 -13.50 20.36
N ILE A 247 -3.29 -13.28 19.19
CA ILE A 247 -2.84 -13.90 17.93
C ILE A 247 -1.43 -13.44 17.59
N ARG A 248 -1.14 -12.13 17.70
CA ARG A 248 0.18 -11.57 17.42
C ARG A 248 1.26 -12.15 18.33
N GLU A 249 1.01 -12.21 19.63
CA GLU A 249 1.92 -12.83 20.60
C GLU A 249 2.23 -14.28 20.23
N LYS A 250 1.21 -15.06 19.82
CA LYS A 250 1.41 -16.44 19.36
C LYS A 250 2.24 -16.52 18.08
N LEU A 251 1.97 -15.69 17.07
CA LEU A 251 2.77 -15.63 15.84
C LEU A 251 4.25 -15.35 16.12
N ILE A 252 4.55 -14.47 17.09
CA ILE A 252 5.92 -14.16 17.51
C ILE A 252 6.55 -15.34 18.25
N LYS A 253 5.84 -15.96 19.19
CA LYS A 253 6.34 -17.12 19.95
C LYS A 253 6.58 -18.36 19.09
N LEU A 254 5.76 -18.56 18.07
CA LEU A 254 5.93 -19.61 17.05
C LEU A 254 7.03 -19.27 16.03
N ASN A 255 7.63 -18.09 16.13
CA ASN A 255 8.66 -17.58 15.22
C ASN A 255 8.20 -17.53 13.75
N TYR A 256 6.97 -17.08 13.51
CA TYR A 256 6.41 -17.02 12.15
C TYR A 256 6.61 -15.68 11.44
N ILE A 257 6.88 -14.59 12.17
CA ILE A 257 7.07 -13.26 11.57
C ILE A 257 8.55 -13.07 11.22
N GLU A 258 8.88 -12.92 9.95
CA GLU A 258 10.25 -12.71 9.44
C GLU A 258 10.63 -11.22 9.45
N SER A 259 9.76 -10.37 8.90
CA SER A 259 10.02 -8.93 8.82
C SER A 259 8.74 -8.10 8.77
N ILE A 260 8.88 -6.83 9.14
CA ILE A 260 7.83 -5.81 9.11
C ILE A 260 8.36 -4.63 8.32
N ILE A 261 7.69 -4.29 7.23
CA ILE A 261 8.08 -3.18 6.35
C ILE A 261 6.97 -2.14 6.36
N GLY A 262 7.19 -1.02 7.04
CA GLY A 262 6.29 0.13 7.05
C GLY A 262 6.39 0.91 5.76
N LEU A 263 5.30 1.01 5.01
CA LEU A 263 5.23 1.75 3.76
C LEU A 263 4.80 3.20 3.98
N PRO A 264 5.08 4.11 3.03
CA PRO A 264 4.58 5.48 3.08
C PRO A 264 3.05 5.55 3.16
N GLY A 265 2.54 6.58 3.85
CA GLY A 265 1.12 6.94 3.79
C GLY A 265 0.72 7.40 2.39
N LYS A 266 -0.59 7.37 2.09
CA LYS A 266 -1.15 7.87 0.82
C LYS A 266 -0.58 7.22 -0.46
N VAL A 267 -0.04 6.00 -0.37
CA VAL A 267 0.40 5.24 -1.55
C VAL A 267 -0.78 4.60 -2.27
N PHE A 268 -1.80 4.23 -1.51
CA PHE A 268 -3.06 3.66 -1.98
C PHE A 268 -4.03 4.77 -2.42
N TYR A 269 -4.87 4.50 -3.42
CA TYR A 269 -5.73 5.54 -4.03
C TYR A 269 -6.92 5.94 -3.16
N ASN A 270 -7.47 4.98 -2.41
CA ASN A 270 -8.70 5.16 -1.65
C ASN A 270 -8.44 5.37 -0.14
N THR A 271 -7.18 5.42 0.29
CA THR A 271 -6.81 5.68 1.69
C THR A 271 -5.48 6.41 1.84
N ASP A 272 -5.44 7.36 2.77
CA ASP A 272 -4.21 8.03 3.21
C ASP A 272 -3.44 7.22 4.27
N ILE A 273 -4.04 6.14 4.79
CA ILE A 273 -3.49 5.35 5.89
C ILE A 273 -2.18 4.67 5.44
N PRO A 274 -1.10 4.74 6.25
CA PRO A 274 0.10 3.95 6.00
C PRO A 274 -0.17 2.46 6.20
N THR A 275 0.39 1.64 5.31
CA THR A 275 0.28 0.18 5.34
C THR A 275 1.60 -0.46 5.70
N VAL A 276 1.56 -1.76 5.98
CA VAL A 276 2.75 -2.58 6.17
C VAL A 276 2.72 -3.79 5.24
N ILE A 277 3.90 -4.25 4.84
CA ILE A 277 4.09 -5.62 4.37
C ILE A 277 4.60 -6.43 5.56
N LEU A 278 3.79 -7.38 6.02
CA LEU A 278 4.26 -8.43 6.93
C LEU A 278 4.77 -9.59 6.11
N VAL A 279 5.99 -10.03 6.42
CA VAL A 279 6.60 -11.21 5.81
C VAL A 279 6.60 -12.33 6.84
N LEU A 280 6.03 -13.48 6.49
CA LEU A 280 5.93 -14.64 7.37
C LEU A 280 6.64 -15.85 6.77
N LYS A 281 7.21 -16.69 7.65
CA LYS A 281 7.91 -17.94 7.33
C LYS A 281 7.83 -18.89 8.52
N LYS A 282 7.40 -20.15 8.31
CA LYS A 282 7.18 -21.13 9.40
C LYS A 282 8.49 -21.62 10.04
N ASN A 283 9.42 -22.13 9.24
CA ASN A 283 10.70 -22.66 9.72
C ASN A 283 11.82 -21.63 9.63
N LYS A 284 11.75 -20.60 10.47
CA LYS A 284 12.83 -19.63 10.65
C LYS A 284 13.89 -20.15 11.61
N GLU A 285 15.16 -20.11 11.20
CA GLU A 285 16.31 -20.39 12.08
C GLU A 285 16.55 -19.25 13.07
N ASN A 286 16.53 -18.00 12.59
CA ASN A 286 16.65 -16.81 13.44
C ASN A 286 15.28 -16.43 14.04
N LYS A 287 15.26 -16.10 15.33
CA LYS A 287 14.07 -15.59 16.04
C LYS A 287 13.88 -14.09 15.92
N ASP A 288 14.91 -13.37 15.50
CA ASP A 288 14.83 -11.93 15.36
C ASP A 288 13.85 -11.55 14.23
N ILE A 289 13.29 -10.35 14.34
CA ILE A 289 12.38 -9.76 13.37
C ILE A 289 13.03 -8.51 12.80
N LEU A 290 13.16 -8.45 11.47
CA LEU A 290 13.68 -7.25 10.82
C LEU A 290 12.57 -6.21 10.69
N PHE A 291 12.78 -5.03 11.26
CA PHE A 291 11.92 -3.86 11.08
C PHE A 291 12.55 -2.95 10.02
N ILE A 292 11.75 -2.49 9.07
CA ILE A 292 12.12 -1.48 8.07
C ILE A 292 11.05 -0.39 8.09
N ASP A 293 11.43 0.83 8.46
CA ASP A 293 10.57 2.00 8.37
C ASP A 293 10.83 2.75 7.05
N ALA A 294 10.12 2.36 6.00
CA ALA A 294 10.17 3.02 4.71
C ALA A 294 9.10 4.12 4.55
N SER A 295 8.53 4.65 5.64
CA SER A 295 7.44 5.64 5.58
C SER A 295 7.80 6.95 4.86
N GLU A 296 9.09 7.26 4.74
CA GLU A 296 9.62 8.44 4.05
C GLU A 296 10.16 8.14 2.64
N GLU A 297 10.09 6.88 2.20
CA GLU A 297 10.61 6.43 0.91
C GLU A 297 9.60 6.66 -0.21
N PHE A 298 9.29 7.92 -0.47
CA PHE A 298 8.36 8.30 -1.53
C PHE A 298 8.71 9.64 -2.15
N LYS A 299 8.18 9.84 -3.36
CA LYS A 299 8.03 11.16 -3.98
C LYS A 299 6.58 11.59 -3.85
N ASN A 300 6.36 12.81 -3.35
CA ASN A 300 5.03 13.41 -3.30
C ASN A 300 4.59 13.76 -4.73
N ALA A 301 3.49 13.16 -5.21
CA ALA A 301 2.98 13.32 -6.56
C ALA A 301 1.45 13.18 -6.62
N PRO A 302 0.66 14.24 -6.29
CA PRO A 302 -0.80 14.17 -6.23
C PRO A 302 -1.41 13.46 -7.46
N PRO A 303 -2.39 12.56 -7.26
CA PRO A 303 -3.18 12.37 -6.05
C PRO A 303 -2.59 11.44 -4.99
N LYS A 304 -1.49 10.71 -5.25
CA LYS A 304 -0.90 9.71 -4.34
C LYS A 304 0.60 9.93 -4.10
N ASN A 305 1.15 9.30 -3.08
CA ASN A 305 2.61 9.17 -2.95
C ASN A 305 3.12 8.05 -3.88
N VAL A 306 4.27 8.27 -4.51
CA VAL A 306 4.88 7.32 -5.46
C VAL A 306 6.18 6.77 -4.88
N ILE A 307 6.27 5.44 -4.80
CA ILE A 307 7.49 4.74 -4.37
C ILE A 307 8.36 4.49 -5.60
N GLU A 308 9.30 5.38 -5.89
CA GLU A 308 10.19 5.26 -7.04
C GLU A 308 11.10 4.02 -6.97
N GLU A 309 11.62 3.55 -8.11
CA GLU A 309 12.50 2.37 -8.21
C GLU A 309 13.73 2.45 -7.26
N ARG A 310 14.27 3.65 -7.01
CA ARG A 310 15.36 3.86 -6.04
C ARG A 310 14.96 3.49 -4.60
N HIS A 311 13.72 3.79 -4.22
CA HIS A 311 13.15 3.48 -2.90
C HIS A 311 12.95 1.96 -2.78
N ILE A 312 12.35 1.33 -3.80
CA ILE A 312 12.14 -0.12 -3.89
C ILE A 312 13.48 -0.85 -3.71
N ASN A 313 14.51 -0.46 -4.47
CA ASN A 313 15.83 -1.11 -4.39
C ASN A 313 16.51 -0.89 -3.03
N LYS A 314 16.33 0.26 -2.38
CA LYS A 314 16.83 0.49 -1.02
C LYS A 314 16.19 -0.48 -0.02
N ILE A 315 14.85 -0.58 -0.03
CA ILE A 315 14.09 -1.48 0.85
C ILE A 315 14.52 -2.93 0.64
N LEU A 316 14.56 -3.38 -0.62
CA LEU A 316 14.92 -4.76 -0.96
C LEU A 316 16.38 -5.11 -0.61
N LYS A 317 17.31 -4.17 -0.81
CA LYS A 317 18.72 -4.37 -0.43
C LYS A 317 18.86 -4.52 1.08
N ILE A 318 18.11 -3.75 1.86
CA ILE A 318 18.12 -3.83 3.32
C ILE A 318 17.53 -5.15 3.79
N TYR A 319 16.37 -5.52 3.26
CA TYR A 319 15.70 -6.79 3.54
C TYR A 319 16.59 -8.00 3.23
N GLN A 320 17.20 -8.05 2.04
CA GLN A 320 18.03 -9.19 1.62
C GLN A 320 19.29 -9.41 2.45
N ASN A 321 19.83 -8.34 3.05
CA ASN A 321 21.08 -8.40 3.81
C ASN A 321 20.86 -8.30 5.33
N ASN A 322 19.60 -8.26 5.80
CA ASN A 322 19.26 -7.96 7.20
C ASN A 322 20.04 -6.73 7.73
N LYS A 323 20.18 -5.70 6.90
CA LYS A 323 21.06 -4.57 7.21
C LYS A 323 20.39 -3.63 8.21
N GLU A 324 21.05 -3.36 9.33
CA GLU A 324 20.63 -2.30 10.25
C GLU A 324 21.13 -0.94 9.75
N ILE A 325 20.25 0.05 9.76
CA ILE A 325 20.52 1.43 9.36
C ILE A 325 19.83 2.35 10.36
N ASP A 326 20.59 3.28 10.94
CA ASP A 326 20.08 4.24 11.90
C ASP A 326 18.80 4.93 11.39
N LYS A 327 17.79 5.01 12.26
CA LYS A 327 16.45 5.58 12.00
C LYS A 327 15.66 4.96 10.83
N PHE A 328 16.11 3.83 10.28
CA PHE A 328 15.49 3.23 9.09
C PHE A 328 15.23 1.74 9.21
N SER A 329 16.19 0.95 9.71
CA SER A 329 16.01 -0.49 9.89
C SER A 329 16.77 -1.02 11.09
N LYS A 330 16.16 -1.97 11.80
CA LYS A 330 16.72 -2.57 13.00
C LYS A 330 16.30 -4.03 13.11
N LEU A 331 17.22 -4.88 13.55
CA LEU A 331 16.95 -6.28 13.81
C LEU A 331 16.56 -6.45 15.29
N ILE A 332 15.30 -6.76 15.56
CA ILE A 332 14.75 -6.76 16.92
C ILE A 332 14.73 -8.17 17.48
N LYS A 333 15.34 -8.32 18.66
CA LYS A 333 15.38 -9.60 19.38
C LYS A 333 14.04 -9.92 20.03
N PHE A 334 13.78 -11.22 20.22
CA PHE A 334 12.57 -11.70 20.89
C PHE A 334 12.36 -11.06 22.27
N ASP A 335 13.42 -10.91 23.07
CA ASP A 335 13.31 -10.35 24.42
C ASP A 335 12.91 -8.87 24.40
N GLU A 336 13.43 -8.07 23.47
CA GLU A 336 13.04 -6.66 23.28
C GLU A 336 11.56 -6.54 22.89
N ILE A 337 11.06 -7.46 22.04
CA ILE A 337 9.63 -7.53 21.67
C ILE A 337 8.77 -7.92 22.88
N LYS A 338 9.25 -8.84 23.70
CA LYS A 338 8.56 -9.29 24.91
C LYS A 338 8.47 -8.17 25.96
N GLU A 339 9.55 -7.40 26.14
CA GLU A 339 9.57 -6.20 27.00
C GLU A 339 8.59 -5.12 26.53
N ASN A 340 8.29 -5.10 25.23
CA ASN A 340 7.29 -4.21 24.62
C ASN A 340 5.88 -4.84 24.54
N ASP A 341 5.57 -5.84 25.38
CA ASP A 341 4.26 -6.52 25.44
C ASP A 341 3.79 -7.07 24.08
N PHE A 342 4.73 -7.57 23.28
CA PHE A 342 4.49 -8.06 21.92
C PHE A 342 3.83 -7.01 20.99
N ASN A 343 3.98 -5.73 21.30
CA ASN A 343 3.54 -4.62 20.47
C ASN A 343 4.57 -4.38 19.37
N LEU A 344 4.19 -4.52 18.11
CA LEU A 344 5.07 -4.40 16.95
C LEU A 344 4.98 -3.00 16.30
N ASN A 345 4.46 -1.99 16.99
CA ASN A 345 4.38 -0.63 16.45
C ASN A 345 5.78 -0.10 16.12
N ILE A 346 6.03 0.22 14.84
CA ILE A 346 7.38 0.52 14.31
C ILE A 346 8.10 1.62 15.12
N PRO A 347 7.48 2.76 15.49
CA PRO A 347 8.14 3.81 16.26
C PRO A 347 8.63 3.40 17.66
N ARG A 348 8.23 2.24 18.18
CA ARG A 348 8.78 1.71 19.46
C ARG A 348 10.21 1.20 19.32
N TYR A 349 10.61 0.85 18.10
CA TYR A 349 11.88 0.18 17.82
C TYR A 349 12.82 1.02 16.96
N ILE A 350 12.25 1.87 16.11
CA ILE A 350 12.98 2.78 15.23
C ILE A 350 12.54 4.20 15.58
N ASP A 351 13.36 4.86 16.40
CA ASP A 351 13.14 6.26 16.75
C ASP A 351 13.69 7.18 15.65
N LYS A 352 12.79 7.97 15.07
CA LYS A 352 13.12 8.95 14.04
C LYS A 352 13.34 10.35 14.60
N TYR A 353 13.18 10.54 15.90
CA TYR A 353 13.40 11.83 16.52
C TYR A 353 14.81 12.34 16.18
N VAL A 354 14.85 13.53 15.61
CA VAL A 354 16.08 14.31 15.44
C VAL A 354 15.94 15.44 16.46
N GLU A 355 16.88 15.51 17.40
CA GLU A 355 16.93 16.62 18.33
C GLU A 355 17.08 17.91 17.52
N GLU A 356 16.08 18.80 17.59
CA GLU A 356 16.13 20.07 16.88
C GLU A 356 17.29 20.89 17.46
N TYR A 357 18.20 21.33 16.59
CA TYR A 357 19.22 22.29 16.99
C TYR A 357 18.52 23.58 17.44
N VAL A 358 18.55 23.85 18.74
CA VAL A 358 18.14 25.13 19.30
C VAL A 358 19.37 26.03 19.27
N PRO A 359 19.39 27.09 18.44
CA PRO A 359 20.51 28.03 18.42
C PRO A 359 20.68 28.67 19.81
N PRO A 360 21.91 29.03 20.21
CA PRO A 360 22.12 29.82 21.41
C PRO A 360 21.23 31.06 21.42
N LEU A 361 20.66 31.40 22.58
CA LEU A 361 19.79 32.58 22.74
C LEU A 361 20.44 33.87 22.18
N ALA A 362 21.76 34.00 22.34
CA ALA A 362 22.52 35.13 21.81
C ALA A 362 22.42 35.27 20.29
N ASP A 363 22.38 34.16 19.54
CA ASP A 363 22.27 34.19 18.08
C ASP A 363 20.84 34.50 17.66
N ILE A 364 19.84 33.94 18.35
CA ILE A 364 18.41 34.30 18.14
C ILE A 364 18.20 35.81 18.35
N LEU A 365 18.81 36.38 19.39
CA LEU A 365 18.72 37.81 19.67
C LEU A 365 19.40 38.67 18.60
N LYS A 366 20.55 38.25 18.08
CA LYS A 366 21.22 38.93 16.95
C LYS A 366 20.34 38.91 15.70
N ASP A 367 19.75 37.77 15.39
CA ASP A 367 18.85 37.63 14.25
C ASP A 367 17.59 38.50 14.41
N LEU A 368 17.04 38.60 15.62
CA LEU A 368 15.93 39.52 15.93
C LEU A 368 16.30 40.98 15.72
N ILE A 369 17.47 41.41 16.20
CA ILE A 369 17.96 42.79 15.99
C ILE A 369 18.14 43.06 14.50
N LYS A 370 18.74 42.12 13.76
CA LYS A 370 18.95 42.27 12.31
C LYS A 370 17.62 42.32 11.54
N LEU A 371 16.66 41.46 11.89
CA LEU A 371 15.32 41.48 11.30
C LEU A 371 14.62 42.81 11.59
N ASP A 372 14.80 43.37 12.79
CA ASP A 372 14.26 44.68 13.15
C ASP A 372 14.87 45.80 12.29
N GLU A 373 16.20 45.80 12.09
CA GLU A 373 16.88 46.72 11.17
C GLU A 373 16.38 46.57 9.72
N GLU A 374 16.19 45.33 9.25
CA GLU A 374 15.66 45.04 7.92
C GLU A 374 14.21 45.53 7.76
N ILE A 375 13.38 45.34 8.77
CA ILE A 375 12.00 45.85 8.81
C ILE A 375 12.01 47.38 8.74
N GLU A 376 12.87 48.05 9.51
CA GLU A 376 12.99 49.51 9.49
C GLU A 376 13.42 50.02 8.11
N ALA A 377 14.44 49.39 7.51
CA ALA A 377 14.90 49.73 6.16
C ALA A 377 13.79 49.56 5.12
N LYS A 378 13.05 48.46 5.17
CA LYS A 378 11.94 48.17 4.25
C LYS A 378 10.75 49.12 4.45
N GLN A 379 10.45 49.50 5.68
CA GLN A 379 9.42 50.50 5.97
C GLN A 379 9.80 51.88 5.40
N LEU A 380 11.06 52.27 5.51
CA LEU A 380 11.56 53.52 4.94
C LEU A 380 11.52 53.50 3.42
N GLU A 381 11.93 52.39 2.80
CA GLU A 381 11.84 52.15 1.35
C GLU A 381 10.39 52.31 0.88
N PHE A 382 9.44 51.61 1.52
CA PHE A 382 8.01 51.71 1.22
C PHE A 382 7.48 53.14 1.36
N ALA A 383 7.85 53.84 2.43
CA ALA A 383 7.43 55.23 2.65
C ALA A 383 7.98 56.19 1.58
N ASN A 384 9.19 55.94 1.07
CA ASN A 384 9.77 56.68 -0.04
C ASN A 384 9.03 56.42 -1.35
N THR A 385 8.69 55.16 -1.65
CA THR A 385 7.88 54.81 -2.83
C THR A 385 6.52 55.49 -2.80
N VAL A 386 5.82 55.48 -1.66
CA VAL A 386 4.54 56.19 -1.49
C VAL A 386 4.71 57.69 -1.69
N GLY A 387 5.82 58.27 -1.21
CA GLY A 387 6.13 59.69 -1.37
C GLY A 387 6.45 60.13 -2.81
N GLN A 388 6.73 59.19 -3.71
CA GLN A 388 6.96 59.45 -5.14
C GLN A 388 5.67 59.36 -5.98
N LEU A 389 4.57 58.88 -5.39
CA LEU A 389 3.28 58.84 -6.06
C LEU A 389 2.74 60.26 -6.23
N THR A 390 2.18 60.53 -7.41
CA THR A 390 1.54 61.80 -7.75
C THR A 390 0.13 61.56 -8.27
N SER A 391 -0.71 62.59 -8.15
CA SER A 391 -2.12 62.61 -8.49
C SER A 391 -2.42 63.86 -9.31
N LYS A 392 -3.47 63.80 -10.13
CA LYS A 392 -3.95 64.98 -10.87
C LYS A 392 -4.79 65.92 -9.99
N SER A 393 -5.11 65.51 -8.76
CA SER A 393 -5.84 66.33 -7.78
C SER A 393 -4.89 66.81 -6.68
N ILE A 394 -4.86 68.13 -6.48
CA ILE A 394 -4.05 68.80 -5.44
C ILE A 394 -4.39 68.28 -4.04
N GLU A 395 -5.66 67.94 -3.78
CA GLU A 395 -6.10 67.42 -2.49
C GLU A 395 -5.52 66.02 -2.23
N LYS A 396 -5.57 65.13 -3.24
CA LYS A 396 -5.04 63.77 -3.14
C LYS A 396 -3.51 63.76 -3.05
N ASP A 397 -2.82 64.69 -3.70
CA ASP A 397 -1.38 64.87 -3.56
C ASP A 397 -0.96 65.26 -2.14
N ARG A 398 -1.75 66.13 -1.50
CA ARG A 398 -1.54 66.49 -0.09
C ARG A 398 -1.78 65.30 0.83
N GLU A 399 -2.83 64.51 0.59
CA GLU A 399 -3.10 63.28 1.35
C GLU A 399 -1.98 62.26 1.22
N LEU A 400 -1.50 61.99 0.00
CA LEU A 400 -0.37 61.09 -0.27
C LEU A 400 0.91 61.58 0.43
N SER A 401 1.19 62.89 0.37
CA SER A 401 2.34 63.50 1.03
C SER A 401 2.26 63.37 2.56
N ASN A 402 1.07 63.58 3.13
CA ASN A 402 0.85 63.43 4.57
C ASN A 402 0.95 61.97 5.01
N PHE A 403 0.46 61.04 4.20
CA PHE A 403 0.55 59.61 4.46
C PHE A 403 2.00 59.09 4.37
N ALA A 404 2.77 59.54 3.36
CA ALA A 404 4.20 59.23 3.27
C ALA A 404 4.99 59.74 4.49
N LYS A 405 4.67 60.95 4.98
CA LYS A 405 5.25 61.49 6.23
C LYS A 405 4.87 60.66 7.45
N TYR A 406 3.61 60.24 7.55
CA TYR A 406 3.15 59.36 8.62
C TYR A 406 3.92 58.02 8.61
N LEU A 407 4.09 57.40 7.44
CA LEU A 407 4.84 56.15 7.30
C LEU A 407 6.32 56.29 7.70
N LYS A 408 6.98 57.39 7.32
CA LYS A 408 8.37 57.69 7.74
C LYS A 408 8.51 57.83 9.26
N ASN A 409 7.53 58.46 9.91
CA ASN A 409 7.56 58.70 11.35
C ASN A 409 7.09 57.49 12.18
N ARG A 410 6.42 56.51 11.54
CA ARG A 410 5.96 55.29 12.21
C ARG A 410 7.11 54.38 12.65
N GLY A 411 8.19 54.31 11.87
CA GLY A 411 9.38 53.49 12.19
C GLY A 411 10.20 54.04 13.36
N THR A 412 10.24 55.36 13.55
CA THR A 412 11.14 56.01 14.51
C THR A 412 10.60 56.17 15.93
N THR A 413 9.28 56.01 16.14
CA THR A 413 8.65 56.54 17.37
C THR A 413 8.29 55.49 18.45
N LYS A 414 8.41 54.17 18.23
CA LYS A 414 8.11 53.18 19.29
C LYS A 414 8.87 51.85 19.19
N ARG A 415 10.14 51.81 19.61
CA ARG A 415 10.82 50.59 20.11
C ARG A 415 11.84 50.82 21.23
N LYS A 416 11.74 51.92 21.99
CA LYS A 416 12.63 52.24 23.12
C LYS A 416 12.42 51.36 24.38
N GLY A 417 11.98 50.11 24.24
CA GLY A 417 11.56 49.32 25.39
C GLY A 417 11.63 47.81 25.22
N GLN A 418 12.62 47.26 24.50
CA GLN A 418 12.87 45.83 24.53
C GLN A 418 14.37 45.51 24.62
N ILE A 419 14.75 45.12 25.85
CA ILE A 419 15.78 44.15 26.22
C ILE A 419 17.24 44.58 26.00
N SER A 420 17.81 45.22 27.03
CA SER A 420 19.25 45.21 27.30
C SER A 420 19.54 44.14 28.36
N PHE A 421 20.35 43.13 28.00
CA PHE A 421 21.00 42.23 28.95
C PHE A 421 22.50 42.18 28.63
N TYR A 422 23.17 43.30 28.87
CA TYR A 422 24.60 43.35 29.12
C TYR A 422 24.83 44.36 30.25
N ASP A 423 25.10 43.85 31.45
CA ASP A 423 26.07 44.42 32.37
C ASP A 423 27.24 43.43 32.45
#